data_AF-A0A1B2JLF1-F1
#
_entry.id   AF-A0A1B2JLF1-F1
#
_cell.length_a   1.000
_cell.length_b   1.000
_cell.length_c   1.000
_cell.angle_alpha   90.00
_cell.angle_beta   90.00
_cell.angle_gamma   90.00
#
_symmetry.space_group_name_H-M   'P 1'
#
loop_
_entity.id
_entity.type
_entity.pdbx_description
1 polymer ?
#
loop_
_entity_poly.entity_id
_entity_poly.type
_entity_poly.pdbx_seq_one_letter_code
_entity_poly.pdbx_strand_id
1 'polypeptide(L)'
;MGKTPQDNSHNKSRNLGYVVDSLSILLLIISLVQVRFSILNIKILLIISAVILLIQTVAIYYRNYYFDLGNKDRFNMFLDNSFDRKIIPCYNSDEYFDNKDIEAGFIKALANTHQNSFFTSNLAKLNKKWYYIFSFIVLFLFVYAVFINGLDDTTSLLLNFIVSGEIINKAIKYNSLYDKTNNIYESCNRICSSYQTNNQEKFFVDIFEIIISYENIIYESKIELSQKIFLKNNLRLTLEWEKIKDDYKIYSKSREIKE
;
A
#
# COMPACT_ATOMS: atom_id res chain seq x y z
N MET A 1 12.73 14.07 -8.35
CA MET A 1 13.29 12.93 -7.62
C MET A 1 14.10 12.09 -8.59
N GLY A 2 15.34 11.76 -8.22
CA GLY A 2 16.16 10.81 -8.96
C GLY A 2 15.59 9.39 -8.89
N LYS A 3 16.08 8.51 -9.75
CA LYS A 3 15.67 7.10 -9.76
C LYS A 3 16.17 6.41 -8.49
N THR A 4 15.27 5.79 -7.74
CA THR A 4 15.60 5.05 -6.53
C THR A 4 15.87 3.56 -6.86
N PRO A 5 16.67 2.84 -6.05
CA PRO A 5 16.94 1.41 -6.25
C PRO A 5 15.67 0.55 -6.38
N GLN A 6 14.65 0.86 -5.58
CA GLN A 6 13.37 0.14 -5.54
C GLN A 6 12.47 0.41 -6.78
N ASP A 7 12.71 1.48 -7.54
CA ASP A 7 11.81 1.95 -8.60
C ASP A 7 11.57 0.89 -9.68
N ASN A 8 12.61 0.14 -10.07
CA ASN A 8 12.47 -0.87 -11.12
C ASN A 8 11.50 -1.98 -10.70
N SER A 9 11.65 -2.48 -9.48
CA SER A 9 10.83 -3.55 -8.91
C SER A 9 9.39 -3.07 -8.70
N HIS A 10 9.20 -1.90 -8.08
CA HIS A 10 7.86 -1.31 -7.89
C HIS A 10 7.17 -0.98 -9.21
N ASN A 11 7.89 -0.53 -10.24
CA ASN A 11 7.31 -0.29 -11.55
C ASN A 11 6.81 -1.58 -12.21
N LYS A 12 7.57 -2.68 -12.12
CA LYS A 12 7.14 -3.99 -12.63
C LYS A 12 5.92 -4.52 -11.88
N SER A 13 5.96 -4.47 -10.55
CA SER A 13 4.83 -4.80 -9.67
C SER A 13 3.58 -4.02 -10.08
N ARG A 14 3.68 -2.70 -10.17
CA ARG A 14 2.57 -1.82 -10.55
C ARG A 14 2.00 -2.13 -11.94
N ASN A 15 2.85 -2.34 -12.94
CA ASN A 15 2.41 -2.65 -14.29
C ASN A 15 1.63 -3.98 -14.34
N LEU A 16 2.10 -5.02 -13.63
CA LEU A 16 1.35 -6.27 -13.48
C LEU A 16 0.04 -6.05 -12.72
N GLY A 17 0.02 -5.16 -11.73
CA GLY A 17 -1.19 -4.71 -11.06
C GLY A 17 -2.23 -4.13 -12.02
N TYR A 18 -1.81 -3.31 -12.99
CA TYR A 18 -2.70 -2.79 -14.02
C TYR A 18 -3.19 -3.88 -14.97
N VAL A 19 -2.34 -4.83 -15.37
CA VAL A 19 -2.77 -5.98 -16.19
C VAL A 19 -3.86 -6.78 -15.49
N VAL A 20 -3.69 -7.08 -14.20
CA VAL A 20 -4.69 -7.79 -13.39
C VAL A 20 -6.01 -7.02 -13.33
N ASP A 21 -5.96 -5.69 -13.11
CA ASP A 21 -7.14 -4.85 -13.07
C ASP A 21 -7.85 -4.79 -14.43
N SER A 22 -7.12 -4.65 -15.53
CA SER A 22 -7.66 -4.63 -16.89
C SER A 22 -8.33 -5.95 -17.26
N LEU A 23 -7.69 -7.09 -16.96
CA LEU A 23 -8.27 -8.41 -17.17
C LEU A 23 -9.54 -8.60 -16.32
N SER A 24 -9.55 -8.06 -15.10
CA SER A 24 -10.72 -8.15 -14.22
C SER A 24 -11.90 -7.35 -14.79
N ILE A 25 -11.65 -6.12 -15.23
CA ILE A 25 -12.68 -5.28 -15.86
C ILE A 25 -13.18 -5.93 -17.17
N LEU A 26 -12.29 -6.48 -17.98
CA LEU A 26 -12.66 -7.18 -19.21
C LEU A 26 -13.61 -8.36 -18.91
N LEU A 27 -13.27 -9.19 -17.93
CA LEU A 27 -14.08 -10.35 -17.54
C LEU A 27 -15.45 -9.92 -16.99
N LEU A 28 -15.51 -8.84 -16.21
CA LEU A 28 -16.76 -8.23 -15.76
C LEU A 28 -17.64 -7.80 -16.95
N ILE A 29 -17.06 -7.09 -17.92
CA ILE A 29 -17.79 -6.61 -19.11
C ILE A 29 -18.32 -7.79 -19.92
N ILE A 30 -17.48 -8.80 -20.19
CA ILE A 30 -17.89 -10.02 -20.91
C ILE A 30 -19.07 -10.69 -20.19
N SER A 31 -18.98 -10.82 -18.86
CA SER A 31 -20.02 -11.46 -18.05
C SER A 31 -21.34 -10.67 -18.11
N LEU A 32 -21.30 -9.34 -17.98
CA LEU A 32 -22.49 -8.49 -18.05
C LEU A 32 -23.14 -8.49 -19.45
N VAL A 33 -22.33 -8.47 -20.51
CA VAL A 33 -22.82 -8.57 -21.90
C VAL A 33 -23.48 -9.93 -22.13
N GLN A 34 -22.87 -11.00 -21.63
CA GLN A 34 -23.46 -12.33 -21.74
C GLN A 34 -24.80 -12.42 -21.04
N VAL A 35 -24.91 -11.91 -19.81
CA VAL A 35 -26.15 -11.90 -19.01
C VAL A 35 -27.31 -11.22 -19.75
N ARG A 36 -27.02 -10.20 -20.58
CA ARG A 36 -28.06 -9.45 -21.30
C ARG A 36 -28.40 -9.99 -22.68
N PHE A 37 -27.41 -10.48 -23.41
CA PHE A 37 -27.54 -10.78 -24.85
C PHE A 37 -27.35 -12.25 -25.20
N SER A 38 -26.82 -13.08 -24.29
CA SER A 38 -26.59 -14.51 -24.48
C SER A 38 -25.85 -14.86 -25.78
N ILE A 39 -24.84 -14.05 -26.13
CA ILE A 39 -24.16 -14.08 -27.44
C ILE A 39 -23.30 -15.34 -27.60
N LEU A 40 -22.57 -15.71 -26.55
CA LEU A 40 -21.61 -16.82 -26.60
C LEU A 40 -22.23 -18.12 -26.08
N ASN A 41 -21.76 -19.25 -26.61
CA ASN A 41 -22.04 -20.56 -26.01
C ASN A 41 -21.40 -20.62 -24.60
N ILE A 42 -22.15 -21.12 -23.62
CA ILE A 42 -21.70 -21.20 -22.22
C ILE A 42 -20.37 -21.94 -22.05
N LYS A 43 -20.12 -23.02 -22.82
CA LYS A 43 -18.85 -23.76 -22.77
C LYS A 43 -17.67 -22.92 -23.23
N ILE A 44 -17.86 -22.11 -24.27
CA ILE A 44 -16.82 -21.22 -24.79
C ILE A 44 -16.52 -20.12 -23.77
N LEU A 45 -17.56 -19.54 -23.15
CA LEU A 45 -17.39 -18.55 -22.11
C LEU A 45 -16.60 -19.09 -20.93
N LEU A 46 -16.91 -20.31 -20.47
CA LEU A 46 -16.18 -20.97 -19.39
C LEU A 46 -14.69 -21.15 -19.71
N ILE A 47 -14.37 -21.57 -20.94
CA ILE A 47 -12.97 -21.70 -21.39
C ILE A 47 -12.25 -20.35 -21.38
N ILE A 48 -12.88 -19.30 -21.90
CA ILE A 48 -12.32 -17.93 -21.91
C ILE A 48 -12.06 -17.45 -20.48
N SER A 49 -13.04 -17.59 -19.58
CA SER A 49 -12.93 -17.21 -18.18
C SER A 49 -11.81 -17.97 -17.48
N ALA A 50 -11.69 -19.28 -17.70
CA ALA A 50 -10.63 -20.11 -17.11
C ALA A 50 -9.23 -19.66 -17.56
N VAL A 51 -9.05 -19.36 -18.85
CA VAL A 51 -7.77 -18.87 -19.38
C VAL A 51 -7.42 -17.50 -18.80
N ILE A 52 -8.39 -16.57 -18.73
CA ILE A 52 -8.18 -15.25 -18.14
C ILE A 52 -7.78 -15.37 -16.66
N LEU A 53 -8.49 -16.20 -15.88
CA LEU A 53 -8.17 -16.44 -14.48
C LEU A 53 -6.76 -17.02 -14.30
N LEU A 54 -6.34 -17.96 -15.14
CA LEU A 54 -4.99 -18.52 -15.09
C LEU A 54 -3.92 -17.46 -15.35
N ILE A 55 -4.11 -16.62 -16.37
CA ILE A 55 -3.20 -15.50 -16.67
C ILE A 55 -3.16 -14.51 -15.49
N GLN A 56 -4.33 -14.20 -14.89
CA GLN A 56 -4.40 -13.34 -13.71
C GLN A 56 -3.64 -13.91 -12.53
N THR A 57 -3.79 -15.20 -12.22
CA THR A 57 -3.08 -15.85 -11.11
C THR A 57 -1.57 -15.75 -11.29
N VAL A 58 -1.06 -16.01 -12.50
CA VAL A 58 0.37 -15.87 -12.82
C VAL A 58 0.82 -14.41 -12.68
N ALA A 59 0.03 -13.45 -13.17
CA ALA A 59 0.34 -12.03 -13.06
C ALA A 59 0.36 -11.55 -11.59
N ILE A 60 -0.57 -12.04 -10.75
CA ILE A 60 -0.61 -11.75 -9.30
C ILE A 60 0.63 -12.29 -8.61
N TYR A 61 1.07 -13.51 -8.94
CA TYR A 61 2.29 -14.09 -8.39
C TYR A 61 3.51 -13.21 -8.67
N TYR A 62 3.75 -12.87 -9.94
CA TYR A 62 4.89 -12.03 -10.31
C TYR A 62 4.78 -10.60 -9.79
N ARG A 63 3.56 -10.04 -9.72
CA ARG A 63 3.32 -8.74 -9.08
C ARG A 63 3.84 -8.74 -7.65
N ASN A 64 3.40 -9.73 -6.87
CA ASN A 64 3.77 -9.87 -5.47
C ASN A 64 5.28 -10.13 -5.31
N TYR A 65 5.87 -10.95 -6.18
CA TYR A 65 7.32 -11.18 -6.21
C TYR A 65 8.12 -9.89 -6.41
N TYR A 66 7.75 -9.07 -7.40
CA TYR A 66 8.43 -7.79 -7.63
C TYR A 66 8.15 -6.76 -6.54
N PHE A 67 6.97 -6.78 -5.92
CA PHE A 67 6.68 -5.96 -4.74
C PHE A 67 7.65 -6.29 -3.61
N ASP A 68 7.87 -7.58 -3.33
CA ASP A 68 8.75 -8.02 -2.24
C ASP A 68 10.20 -7.61 -2.47
N LEU A 69 10.68 -7.70 -3.72
CA LEU A 69 12.00 -7.20 -4.10
C LEU A 69 12.14 -5.69 -3.88
N GLY A 70 11.16 -4.90 -4.34
CA GLY A 70 11.16 -3.45 -4.16
C GLY A 70 11.11 -3.05 -2.68
N ASN A 71 10.26 -3.72 -1.89
CA ASN A 71 10.14 -3.43 -0.47
C ASN A 71 11.40 -3.81 0.33
N LYS A 72 12.13 -4.85 -0.09
CA LYS A 72 13.44 -5.17 0.49
C LYS A 72 14.45 -4.04 0.26
N ASP A 73 14.50 -3.50 -0.96
CA ASP A 73 15.36 -2.36 -1.28
C ASP A 73 14.93 -1.12 -0.49
N ARG A 74 13.62 -0.87 -0.35
CA ARG A 74 13.07 0.20 0.52
C ARG A 74 13.57 0.09 1.94
N PHE A 75 13.45 -1.11 2.52
CA PHE A 75 13.84 -1.36 3.90
C PHE A 75 15.35 -1.19 4.09
N ASN A 76 16.16 -1.63 3.13
CA ASN A 76 17.60 -1.37 3.16
C ASN A 76 17.92 0.13 3.09
N MET A 77 17.22 0.92 2.26
CA MET A 77 17.36 2.38 2.25
C MET A 77 16.97 3.02 3.59
N PHE A 78 15.90 2.51 4.23
CA PHE A 78 15.49 2.93 5.56
C PHE A 78 16.60 2.67 6.58
N LEU A 79 17.19 1.48 6.59
CA LEU A 79 18.30 1.15 7.49
C LEU A 79 19.54 2.00 7.25
N ASP A 80 19.89 2.23 5.98
CA ASP A 80 21.01 3.09 5.59
C ASP A 80 20.81 4.52 6.10
N ASN A 81 19.62 5.11 5.89
CA ASN A 81 19.33 6.47 6.34
C ASN A 81 19.21 6.57 7.87
N SER A 82 18.51 5.64 8.51
CA SER A 82 18.21 5.71 9.94
C SER A 82 19.41 5.39 10.83
N PHE A 83 20.34 4.55 10.39
CA PHE A 83 21.46 4.08 11.22
C PHE A 83 22.85 4.37 10.61
N ASP A 84 22.92 5.26 9.63
CA ASP A 84 24.15 5.64 8.92
C ASP A 84 24.95 4.43 8.41
N ARG A 85 24.23 3.51 7.76
CA ARG A 85 24.82 2.31 7.14
C ARG A 85 24.93 2.47 5.64
N LYS A 86 25.74 1.60 5.03
CA LYS A 86 25.90 1.52 3.57
C LYS A 86 25.66 0.12 3.05
N ILE A 87 24.40 -0.33 3.13
CA ILE A 87 23.93 -1.60 2.58
C ILE A 87 23.77 -1.48 1.06
N ILE A 88 23.22 -0.37 0.56
CA ILE A 88 23.03 -0.16 -0.88
C ILE A 88 24.25 0.56 -1.49
N PRO A 89 25.01 -0.11 -2.37
CA PRO A 89 26.14 0.53 -3.04
C PRO A 89 25.68 1.68 -3.95
N CYS A 90 26.49 2.73 -4.02
CA CYS A 90 26.33 3.82 -5.01
C CYS A 90 25.00 4.60 -4.95
N TYR A 91 24.23 4.52 -3.85
CA TYR A 91 23.01 5.32 -3.67
C TYR A 91 23.03 6.08 -2.34
N ASN A 92 22.65 7.35 -2.34
CA ASN A 92 22.52 8.14 -1.12
C ASN A 92 21.08 8.09 -0.60
N SER A 93 20.85 7.37 0.51
CA SER A 93 19.53 7.21 1.12
C SER A 93 18.94 8.53 1.64
N ASP A 94 19.77 9.55 1.90
CA ASP A 94 19.27 10.88 2.26
C ASP A 94 18.51 11.55 1.10
N GLU A 95 18.67 11.12 -0.14
CA GLU A 95 17.86 11.67 -1.24
C GLU A 95 16.38 11.24 -1.18
N TYR A 96 16.06 10.22 -0.38
CA TYR A 96 14.72 9.66 -0.26
C TYR A 96 13.96 10.17 0.98
N PHE A 97 14.64 10.39 2.11
CA PHE A 97 14.02 10.78 3.38
C PHE A 97 14.19 12.27 3.68
N ASP A 98 13.16 12.87 4.28
CA ASP A 98 13.14 14.31 4.61
C ASP A 98 13.82 14.62 5.95
N ASN A 99 14.01 13.63 6.84
CA ASN A 99 14.51 13.83 8.21
C ASN A 99 16.05 13.86 8.31
N LYS A 100 16.71 14.67 7.48
CA LYS A 100 18.19 14.80 7.42
C LYS A 100 18.80 15.54 8.61
N ASP A 101 17.97 16.35 9.25
CA ASP A 101 18.25 17.18 10.41
C ASP A 101 18.39 16.35 11.69
N ILE A 102 17.85 15.13 11.72
CA ILE A 102 17.92 14.23 12.88
C ILE A 102 19.17 13.34 12.80
N GLU A 103 19.88 13.18 13.92
CA GLU A 103 21.05 12.31 14.04
C GLU A 103 20.69 10.83 13.87
N ALA A 104 21.58 10.06 13.23
CA ALA A 104 21.40 8.62 13.02
C ALA A 104 21.23 7.86 14.35
N GLY A 105 20.31 6.89 14.35
CA GLY A 105 19.95 6.07 15.50
C GLY A 105 18.45 5.83 15.59
N PHE A 106 18.01 5.31 16.73
CA PHE A 106 16.60 4.96 16.96
C PHE A 106 15.65 6.17 16.86
N ILE A 107 16.09 7.39 17.18
CA ILE A 107 15.25 8.59 17.04
C ILE A 107 14.99 8.91 15.57
N LYS A 108 15.99 8.82 14.69
CA LYS A 108 15.80 8.98 13.23
C LYS A 108 14.97 7.86 12.65
N ALA A 109 15.16 6.63 13.13
CA ALA A 109 14.31 5.49 12.75
C ALA A 109 12.84 5.75 13.12
N LEU A 110 12.58 6.22 14.34
CA LEU A 110 11.25 6.62 14.79
C LEU A 110 10.68 7.74 13.92
N ALA A 111 11.45 8.80 13.64
CA ALA A 111 11.00 9.92 12.80
C ALA A 111 10.61 9.46 11.40
N ASN A 112 11.44 8.62 10.77
CA ASN A 112 11.15 8.06 9.46
C ASN A 112 9.91 7.16 9.47
N THR A 113 9.77 6.27 10.45
CA THR A 113 8.58 5.42 10.58
C THR A 113 7.33 6.25 10.87
N HIS A 114 7.46 7.31 11.68
CA HIS A 114 6.38 8.23 11.99
C HIS A 114 5.91 8.97 10.72
N GLN A 115 6.82 9.57 9.96
CA GLN A 115 6.53 10.19 8.67
C GLN A 115 5.91 9.18 7.70
N ASN A 116 6.53 8.01 7.54
CA ASN A 116 6.07 6.98 6.61
C ASN A 116 4.66 6.50 6.96
N SER A 117 4.35 6.28 8.24
CA SER A 117 3.02 5.89 8.70
C SER A 117 1.98 6.99 8.46
N PHE A 118 2.33 8.26 8.70
CA PHE A 118 1.49 9.42 8.39
C PHE A 118 1.18 9.53 6.89
N PHE A 119 2.19 9.44 6.04
CA PHE A 119 2.01 9.47 4.58
C PHE A 119 1.18 8.28 4.10
N THR A 120 1.52 7.07 4.55
CA THR A 120 0.84 5.84 4.12
C THR A 120 -0.63 5.86 4.50
N SER A 121 -0.97 6.25 5.73
CA SER A 121 -2.37 6.30 6.19
C SER A 121 -3.17 7.33 5.38
N ASN A 122 -2.64 8.55 5.19
CA ASN A 122 -3.32 9.58 4.42
C ASN A 122 -3.55 9.19 2.96
N LEU A 123 -2.55 8.56 2.32
CA LEU A 123 -2.67 8.10 0.93
C LEU A 123 -3.61 6.90 0.82
N ALA A 124 -3.58 5.96 1.76
CA ALA A 124 -4.52 4.84 1.82
C ALA A 124 -5.96 5.34 2.00
N LYS A 125 -6.19 6.35 2.85
CA LYS A 125 -7.51 7.00 3.04
C LYS A 125 -8.07 7.59 1.75
N LEU A 126 -7.22 8.19 0.91
CA LEU A 126 -7.65 8.74 -0.38
C LEU A 126 -8.02 7.65 -1.39
N ASN A 127 -7.28 6.54 -1.40
CA ASN A 127 -7.53 5.43 -2.32
C ASN A 127 -8.72 4.57 -1.90
N LYS A 128 -8.93 4.32 -0.61
CA LYS A 128 -9.98 3.41 -0.12
C LYS A 128 -11.37 3.81 -0.61
N LYS A 129 -11.68 5.12 -0.65
CA LYS A 129 -12.98 5.63 -1.09
C LYS A 129 -13.34 5.16 -2.51
N TRP A 130 -12.39 5.22 -3.44
CA TRP A 130 -12.63 4.82 -4.83
C TRP A 130 -12.86 3.33 -4.99
N TYR A 131 -12.06 2.50 -4.30
CA TYR A 131 -12.22 1.04 -4.35
C TYR A 131 -13.50 0.58 -3.67
N TYR A 132 -13.96 1.25 -2.61
CA TYR A 132 -15.27 0.98 -2.00
C TYR A 132 -16.43 1.29 -2.95
N ILE A 133 -16.42 2.47 -3.58
CA ILE A 133 -17.47 2.86 -4.55
C ILE A 133 -17.51 1.86 -5.69
N PHE A 134 -16.35 1.52 -6.26
CA PHE A 134 -16.27 0.57 -7.36
C PHE A 134 -16.74 -0.84 -6.95
N SER A 135 -16.33 -1.33 -5.77
CA SER A 135 -16.79 -2.62 -5.23
C SER A 135 -18.30 -2.65 -5.01
N PHE A 136 -18.87 -1.55 -4.51
CA PHE A 136 -20.31 -1.41 -4.35
C PHE A 136 -21.06 -1.47 -5.69
N ILE A 137 -20.56 -0.76 -6.71
CA ILE A 137 -21.15 -0.80 -8.06
C ILE A 137 -21.12 -2.23 -8.61
N VAL A 138 -20.00 -2.94 -8.49
CA VAL A 138 -19.88 -4.33 -8.96
C VAL A 138 -20.87 -5.25 -8.24
N LEU A 139 -20.98 -5.13 -6.91
CA LEU A 139 -21.93 -5.92 -6.13
C LEU A 139 -23.38 -5.60 -6.50
N PHE A 140 -23.71 -4.32 -6.70
CA PHE A 140 -25.02 -3.88 -7.14
C PHE A 140 -25.38 -4.45 -8.51
N LEU A 141 -24.46 -4.41 -9.47
CA LEU A 141 -24.67 -4.99 -10.81
C LEU A 141 -24.90 -6.50 -10.74
N PHE A 142 -24.20 -7.21 -9.86
CA PHE A 142 -24.44 -8.63 -9.63
C PHE A 142 -25.84 -8.91 -9.06
N VAL A 143 -26.21 -8.20 -8.00
CA VAL A 143 -27.54 -8.34 -7.38
C VAL A 143 -28.63 -8.06 -8.41
N TYR A 144 -28.48 -6.98 -9.19
CA TYR A 144 -29.39 -6.65 -10.28
C TYR A 144 -29.48 -7.77 -11.34
N ALA A 145 -28.34 -8.34 -11.77
CA ALA A 145 -28.33 -9.44 -12.72
C ALA A 145 -29.07 -10.68 -12.20
N VAL A 146 -28.87 -11.03 -10.92
CA VAL A 146 -29.57 -12.14 -10.26
C VAL A 146 -31.07 -11.88 -10.15
N PHE A 147 -31.49 -10.64 -9.88
CA PHE A 147 -32.92 -10.30 -9.82
C PHE A 147 -33.63 -10.49 -11.16
N ILE A 148 -32.96 -10.24 -12.29
CA ILE A 148 -33.56 -10.36 -13.62
C ILE A 148 -33.60 -11.81 -14.08
N ASN A 149 -32.48 -12.54 -13.94
CA ASN A 149 -32.29 -13.85 -14.56
C ASN A 149 -32.36 -15.02 -13.58
N GLY A 150 -32.46 -14.77 -12.28
CA GLY A 150 -32.23 -15.78 -11.25
C GLY A 150 -30.75 -16.15 -11.13
N LEU A 151 -30.46 -17.19 -10.34
CA LEU A 151 -29.14 -17.78 -10.25
C LEU A 151 -29.01 -18.89 -11.31
N ASP A 152 -28.34 -18.56 -12.40
CA ASP A 152 -28.05 -19.41 -13.56
C ASP A 152 -26.53 -19.57 -13.77
N ASP A 153 -26.11 -20.26 -14.83
CA ASP A 153 -24.70 -20.46 -15.15
C ASP A 153 -23.96 -19.12 -15.36
N THR A 154 -24.62 -18.10 -15.92
CA THR A 154 -24.00 -16.81 -16.24
C THR A 154 -23.81 -15.91 -15.02
N THR A 155 -24.82 -15.82 -14.15
CA THR A 155 -24.75 -15.12 -12.87
C THR A 155 -23.85 -15.84 -11.87
N SER A 156 -23.77 -17.17 -11.91
CA SER A 156 -22.80 -17.96 -11.13
C SER A 156 -21.36 -17.67 -11.57
N LEU A 157 -21.11 -17.49 -12.88
CA LEU A 157 -19.82 -17.05 -13.38
C LEU A 157 -19.46 -15.64 -12.92
N LEU A 158 -20.44 -14.73 -12.95
CA LEU A 158 -20.25 -13.36 -12.48
C LEU A 158 -19.97 -13.32 -10.97
N LEU A 159 -20.62 -14.18 -10.17
CA LEU A 159 -20.33 -14.35 -8.75
C LEU A 159 -18.91 -14.88 -8.52
N ASN A 160 -18.52 -15.94 -9.24
CA ASN A 160 -17.16 -16.49 -9.14
C ASN A 160 -16.11 -15.42 -9.43
N PHE A 161 -16.34 -14.58 -10.44
CA PHE A 161 -15.47 -13.45 -10.74
C PHE A 161 -15.40 -12.44 -9.58
N ILE A 162 -16.53 -12.08 -8.97
CA ILE A 162 -16.56 -11.13 -7.86
C ILE A 162 -15.79 -11.68 -6.65
N VAL A 163 -15.98 -12.96 -6.36
CA VAL A 163 -15.32 -13.64 -5.23
C VAL A 163 -13.83 -13.86 -5.50
N SER A 164 -13.46 -14.25 -6.72
CA SER A 164 -12.07 -14.42 -7.14
C SER A 164 -11.37 -13.09 -7.50
N GLY A 165 -12.13 -12.00 -7.54
CA GLY A 165 -11.71 -10.72 -8.08
C GLY A 165 -10.83 -9.93 -7.13
N GLU A 166 -9.73 -9.40 -7.64
CA GLU A 166 -8.81 -8.55 -6.88
C GLU A 166 -9.40 -7.20 -6.45
N ILE A 167 -10.54 -6.80 -7.02
CA ILE A 167 -11.14 -5.49 -6.81
C ILE A 167 -11.66 -5.34 -5.38
N ILE A 168 -12.45 -6.31 -4.90
CA ILE A 168 -12.96 -6.32 -3.51
C ILE A 168 -11.79 -6.52 -2.55
N ASN A 169 -10.87 -7.43 -2.89
CA ASN A 169 -9.66 -7.67 -2.11
C ASN A 169 -8.84 -6.38 -1.91
N LYS A 170 -8.67 -5.58 -2.96
CA LYS A 170 -8.00 -4.27 -2.89
C LYS A 170 -8.75 -3.30 -1.98
N ALA A 171 -10.08 -3.24 -2.03
CA ALA A 171 -10.85 -2.37 -1.14
C ALA A 171 -10.60 -2.73 0.35
N ILE A 172 -10.66 -4.03 0.68
CA ILE A 172 -10.38 -4.55 2.03
C ILE A 172 -8.94 -4.23 2.44
N LYS A 173 -7.97 -4.51 1.57
CA LYS A 173 -6.55 -4.27 1.84
C LYS A 173 -6.24 -2.78 2.04
N TYR A 174 -6.83 -1.88 1.24
CA TYR A 174 -6.65 -0.43 1.41
C TYR A 174 -7.24 0.07 2.74
N ASN A 175 -8.38 -0.48 3.16
CA ASN A 175 -8.94 -0.14 4.45
C ASN A 175 -8.08 -0.66 5.60
N SER A 176 -7.66 -1.93 5.54
CA SER A 176 -6.75 -2.51 6.52
C SER A 176 -5.42 -1.76 6.60
N LEU A 177 -4.85 -1.38 5.46
CA LEU A 177 -3.63 -0.58 5.38
C LEU A 177 -3.82 0.78 6.07
N TYR A 178 -4.94 1.47 5.79
CA TYR A 178 -5.27 2.73 6.46
C TYR A 178 -5.37 2.55 7.98
N ASP A 179 -6.19 1.62 8.45
CA ASP A 179 -6.44 1.45 9.90
C ASP A 179 -5.16 1.05 10.63
N LYS A 180 -4.42 0.05 10.10
CA LYS A 180 -3.18 -0.43 10.70
C LYS A 180 -2.10 0.67 10.71
N THR A 181 -1.90 1.40 9.61
CA THR A 181 -0.86 2.46 9.56
C THR A 181 -1.25 3.71 10.32
N ASN A 182 -2.54 4.04 10.42
CA ASN A 182 -3.02 5.10 11.31
C ASN A 182 -2.77 4.74 12.78
N ASN A 183 -2.97 3.48 13.17
CA ASN A 183 -2.64 3.03 14.53
C ASN A 183 -1.14 3.10 14.83
N ILE A 184 -0.28 2.83 13.83
CA ILE A 184 1.17 3.06 13.97
C ILE A 184 1.47 4.55 14.16
N TYR A 185 0.88 5.42 13.35
CA TYR A 185 1.01 6.86 13.48
C TYR A 185 0.62 7.35 14.88
N GLU A 186 -0.55 6.94 15.40
CA GLU A 186 -0.95 7.28 16.76
C GLU A 186 -0.03 6.69 17.84
N SER A 187 0.56 5.53 17.57
CA SER A 187 1.55 4.93 18.49
C SER A 187 2.85 5.74 18.52
N CYS A 188 3.32 6.23 17.37
CA CYS A 188 4.45 7.14 17.30
C CYS A 188 4.16 8.43 18.10
N ASN A 189 2.96 9.01 17.97
CA ASN A 189 2.55 10.19 18.76
C ASN A 189 2.62 9.93 20.28
N ARG A 190 2.20 8.74 20.73
CA ARG A 190 2.28 8.34 22.15
C ARG A 190 3.72 8.18 22.62
N ILE A 191 4.58 7.53 21.82
CA ILE A 191 6.01 7.38 22.14
C ILE A 191 6.67 8.77 22.24
N CYS A 192 6.42 9.65 21.27
CA CYS A 192 7.01 10.99 21.28
C CYS A 192 6.53 11.82 22.47
N SER A 193 5.25 11.73 22.83
CA SER A 193 4.67 12.43 23.99
C SER A 193 5.23 11.93 25.33
N SER A 194 5.60 10.65 25.42
CA SER A 194 6.12 10.01 26.65
C SER A 194 7.65 10.05 26.79
N TYR A 195 8.36 10.66 25.83
CA TYR A 195 9.83 10.66 25.79
C TYR A 195 10.49 11.17 27.08
N GLN A 196 9.92 12.18 27.75
CA GLN A 196 10.52 12.75 28.96
C GLN A 196 10.26 11.92 30.23
N THR A 197 9.32 10.98 30.20
CA THR A 197 8.85 10.23 31.38
C THR A 197 9.20 8.74 31.34
N ASN A 198 9.60 8.22 30.18
CA ASN A 198 9.88 6.79 30.00
C ASN A 198 11.35 6.43 30.31
N ASN A 199 11.55 5.21 30.84
CA ASN A 199 12.87 4.58 30.92
C ASN A 199 13.44 4.41 29.50
N GLN A 200 14.74 4.70 29.30
CA GLN A 200 15.43 4.58 28.02
C GLN A 200 15.29 3.19 27.41
N GLU A 201 15.41 2.11 28.20
CA GLU A 201 15.28 0.74 27.68
C GLU A 201 13.87 0.47 27.11
N LYS A 202 12.83 0.85 27.86
CA LYS A 202 11.44 0.71 27.42
C LYS A 202 11.18 1.52 26.15
N PHE A 203 11.74 2.72 26.09
CA PHE A 203 11.64 3.61 24.94
C PHE A 203 12.23 2.97 23.66
N PHE A 204 13.38 2.31 23.75
CA PHE A 204 13.97 1.60 22.60
C PHE A 204 13.13 0.41 22.15
N VAL A 205 12.58 -0.36 23.09
CA VAL A 205 11.68 -1.49 22.78
C VAL A 205 10.44 -1.00 22.05
N ASP A 206 9.81 0.08 22.53
CA ASP A 206 8.61 0.66 21.91
C ASP A 206 8.90 1.13 20.46
N ILE A 207 10.06 1.76 20.21
CA ILE A 207 10.48 2.15 18.85
C ILE A 207 10.66 0.92 17.96
N PHE A 208 11.38 -0.08 18.46
CA PHE A 208 11.68 -1.29 17.70
C PHE A 208 10.40 -2.05 17.31
N GLU A 209 9.45 -2.17 18.24
CA GLU A 209 8.14 -2.77 17.99
C GLU A 209 7.37 -2.02 16.89
N ILE A 210 7.36 -0.69 16.94
CA ILE A 210 6.69 0.13 15.92
C ILE A 210 7.33 -0.06 14.54
N ILE A 211 8.66 -0.08 14.45
CA ILE A 211 9.37 -0.28 13.17
C ILE A 211 8.99 -1.64 12.58
N ILE A 212 9.10 -2.72 13.36
CA ILE A 212 8.73 -4.07 12.90
C ILE A 212 7.26 -4.12 12.47
N SER A 213 6.37 -3.55 13.28
CA SER A 213 4.95 -3.56 13.01
C SER A 213 4.64 -2.83 11.70
N TYR A 214 5.21 -1.64 11.49
CA TYR A 214 5.05 -0.90 10.24
C TYR A 214 5.54 -1.71 9.03
N GLU A 215 6.75 -2.25 9.11
CA GLU A 215 7.37 -3.00 8.01
C GLU A 215 6.58 -4.27 7.66
N ASN A 216 6.07 -4.98 8.67
CA ASN A 216 5.17 -6.12 8.49
C ASN A 216 3.85 -5.71 7.83
N ILE A 217 3.25 -4.58 8.22
CA ILE A 217 2.02 -4.07 7.61
C ILE A 217 2.23 -3.79 6.11
N ILE A 218 3.33 -3.13 5.75
CA ILE A 218 3.65 -2.85 4.34
C ILE A 218 3.84 -4.16 3.57
N TYR A 219 4.63 -5.08 4.12
CA TYR A 219 4.91 -6.38 3.49
C TYR A 219 3.65 -7.24 3.30
N GLU A 220 2.78 -7.33 4.30
CA GLU A 220 1.52 -8.09 4.22
C GLU A 220 0.53 -7.47 3.23
N SER A 221 0.44 -6.13 3.20
CA SER A 221 -0.57 -5.46 2.38
C SER A 221 -0.35 -5.70 0.88
N LYS A 222 0.92 -5.74 0.44
CA LYS A 222 1.34 -5.81 -0.97
C LYS A 222 0.60 -4.79 -1.86
N ILE A 223 0.32 -3.61 -1.30
CA ILE A 223 -0.33 -2.51 -2.01
C ILE A 223 0.74 -1.54 -2.49
N GLU A 224 0.77 -1.33 -3.80
CA GLU A 224 1.43 -0.17 -4.40
C GLU A 224 0.53 1.06 -4.28
N LEU A 225 0.96 2.05 -3.50
CA LEU A 225 0.26 3.32 -3.42
C LEU A 225 0.33 4.06 -4.76
N SER A 226 -0.76 4.73 -5.13
CA SER A 226 -0.82 5.47 -6.39
C SER A 226 0.17 6.64 -6.42
N GLN A 227 1.17 6.56 -7.30
CA GLN A 227 2.16 7.63 -7.51
C GLN A 227 1.51 8.95 -7.92
N LYS A 228 0.42 8.91 -8.70
CA LYS A 228 -0.33 10.12 -9.06
C LYS A 228 -0.94 10.80 -7.83
N ILE A 229 -1.50 10.02 -6.92
CA ILE A 229 -2.08 10.55 -5.68
C ILE A 229 -0.97 11.04 -4.74
N PHE A 230 0.15 10.31 -4.65
CA PHE A 230 1.34 10.73 -3.92
C PHE A 230 1.83 12.09 -4.41
N LEU A 231 2.17 12.23 -5.70
CA LEU A 231 2.70 13.47 -6.27
C LEU A 231 1.75 14.66 -6.07
N LYS A 232 0.43 14.44 -6.19
CA LYS A 232 -0.58 15.48 -5.97
C LYS A 232 -0.64 15.96 -4.52
N ASN A 233 -0.35 15.08 -3.55
CA ASN A 233 -0.48 15.39 -2.12
C ASN A 233 0.87 15.61 -1.42
N ASN A 234 1.99 15.32 -2.07
CA ASN A 234 3.31 15.32 -1.46
C ASN A 234 3.61 16.64 -0.75
N LEU A 235 3.46 17.77 -1.45
CA LEU A 235 3.72 19.09 -0.86
C LEU A 235 2.89 19.34 0.40
N ARG A 236 1.59 19.03 0.37
CA ARG A 236 0.69 19.21 1.52
C ARG A 236 1.12 18.32 2.69
N LEU A 237 1.39 17.04 2.42
CA LEU A 237 1.77 16.07 3.45
C LEU A 237 3.13 16.38 4.06
N THR A 238 4.11 16.82 3.26
CA THR A 238 5.42 17.25 3.77
C THR A 238 5.26 18.47 4.68
N LEU A 239 4.47 19.48 4.29
CA LEU A 239 4.23 20.67 5.13
C LEU A 239 3.48 20.33 6.43
N GLU A 240 2.56 19.37 6.40
CA GLU A 240 1.89 18.88 7.61
C GLU A 240 2.84 18.08 8.49
N TRP A 241 3.70 17.25 7.90
CA TRP A 241 4.73 16.50 8.62
C TRP A 241 5.71 17.40 9.34
N GLU A 242 6.22 18.46 8.69
CA GLU A 242 7.16 19.38 9.33
C GLU A 242 6.56 20.02 10.60
N LYS A 243 5.26 20.37 10.58
CA LYS A 243 4.55 20.86 11.77
C LYS A 243 4.50 19.80 12.88
N ILE A 244 4.13 18.57 12.54
CA ILE A 244 4.08 17.46 13.51
C ILE A 244 5.47 17.20 14.10
N LYS A 245 6.51 17.26 13.27
CA LYS A 245 7.90 17.06 13.69
C LYS A 245 8.35 18.15 14.67
N ASP A 246 7.98 19.41 14.41
CA ASP A 246 8.32 20.54 15.28
C ASP A 246 7.55 20.55 16.62
N ASP A 247 6.36 19.96 16.68
CA ASP A 247 5.57 19.84 17.91
C ASP A 247 6.24 18.94 18.97
N TYR A 248 7.13 18.02 18.56
CA TYR A 248 7.74 17.04 19.44
C TYR A 248 9.20 17.38 19.81
N LYS A 249 9.42 17.63 21.10
CA LYS A 249 10.75 17.94 21.68
C LYS A 249 11.83 16.89 21.41
N ILE A 250 11.45 15.63 21.21
CA ILE A 250 12.41 14.56 20.91
C ILE A 250 13.14 14.80 19.59
N TYR A 251 12.43 15.30 18.58
CA TYR A 251 13.02 15.61 17.29
C TYR A 251 13.80 16.93 17.34
N SER A 252 13.34 17.93 18.11
CA SER A 252 14.10 19.18 18.28
C SER A 252 15.44 18.97 18.99
N LYS A 253 15.48 18.22 20.10
CA LYS A 253 16.70 17.97 20.87
C LYS A 253 17.77 17.20 20.08
N SER A 254 17.35 16.33 19.16
CA SER A 254 18.27 15.63 18.26
C SER A 254 18.93 16.54 17.22
N ARG A 255 18.32 17.71 16.92
CA ARG A 255 18.91 18.72 16.01
C ARG A 255 19.99 19.55 16.70
N GLU A 256 19.78 19.89 17.98
CA GLU A 256 20.70 20.71 18.78
C GLU A 256 22.06 20.04 19.05
N ILE A 257 22.15 18.71 19.05
CA ILE A 257 23.42 17.98 19.23
C ILE A 257 24.36 18.18 18.02
N LYS A 258 23.84 18.69 16.89
CA LYS A 258 24.54 18.86 15.62
C LYS A 258 25.15 20.27 15.43
N GLU A 259 24.84 21.23 16.30
CA GLU A 259 25.43 22.59 16.33
C GLU A 259 26.54 22.68 17.39
#